data_AF-A0A6G5AA62-F1
#
_entry.id   AF-A0A6G5AA62-F1
#
_cell.length_a   1.000
_cell.length_b   1.000
_cell.length_c   1.000
_cell.angle_alpha   90.00
_cell.angle_beta   90.00
_cell.angle_gamma   90.00
#
_symmetry.space_group_name_H-M   'P 1'
#
loop_
_entity.id
_entity.type
_entity.pdbx_description
1 polymer ?
#
loop_
_entity_poly.entity_id
_entity_poly.type
_entity_poly.pdbx_seq_one_letter_code
_entity_poly.pdbx_strand_id
1 'polypeptide(L)'
;GGSRIPNGRRPMEMVNRYFRSMFDLASYANNAAFLMRCRAMRVVPRAYRVESRGIKNTRHVMRILDECSYRLMLADLDYNRLRKVQVSRLLERLHEKLEKIMSPEDLRNVVLLAKGKYETVFEATRDKQRAMFNDLLKEYDIEPNKKTATTDGNEE
;
A
#
# COMPACT_ATOMS: atom_id res chain seq x y z
N GLY A 1 -48.47 14.55 -7.97
CA GLY A 1 -47.43 15.56 -7.73
C GLY A 1 -46.11 14.87 -7.49
N GLY A 2 -45.19 14.96 -8.46
CA GLY A 2 -43.90 14.27 -8.42
C GLY A 2 -42.96 14.88 -7.38
N SER A 3 -42.51 14.07 -6.43
CA SER A 3 -41.50 14.42 -5.44
C SER A 3 -40.14 14.55 -6.15
N ARG A 4 -39.66 15.79 -6.34
CA ARG A 4 -38.33 16.08 -6.87
C ARG A 4 -37.29 15.77 -5.80
N ILE A 5 -36.68 14.59 -5.89
CA ILE A 5 -35.41 14.30 -5.21
C ILE A 5 -34.33 15.24 -5.82
N PRO A 6 -33.42 15.86 -5.04
CA PRO A 6 -32.42 16.76 -5.60
C PRO A 6 -31.39 15.95 -6.40
N ASN A 7 -31.51 15.99 -7.72
CA ASN A 7 -30.79 15.16 -8.70
C ASN A 7 -29.25 15.35 -8.75
N GLY A 8 -28.66 16.27 -7.95
CA GLY A 8 -27.22 16.53 -7.90
C GLY A 8 -26.42 15.78 -6.83
N ARG A 9 -27.06 15.19 -5.80
CA ARG A 9 -26.33 14.53 -4.70
C ARG A 9 -25.71 13.19 -5.09
N ARG A 10 -26.43 12.38 -5.87
CA ARG A 10 -26.00 11.01 -6.26
C ARG A 10 -24.77 10.99 -7.18
N PRO A 11 -24.65 11.87 -8.21
CA PRO A 11 -23.44 11.94 -9.03
C PRO A 11 -22.19 12.35 -8.24
N MET A 12 -22.30 13.38 -7.39
CA MET A 12 -21.16 13.84 -6.58
C MET A 12 -20.73 12.83 -5.52
N GLU A 13 -21.66 12.05 -4.95
CA GLU A 13 -21.33 10.93 -4.07
C GLU A 13 -20.51 9.86 -4.81
N MET A 14 -20.85 9.54 -6.05
CA MET A 14 -20.09 8.58 -6.86
C MET A 14 -18.71 9.09 -7.22
N VAL A 15 -18.61 10.37 -7.61
CA VAL A 15 -17.32 11.04 -7.86
C VAL A 15 -16.45 11.01 -6.60
N ASN A 16 -16.99 11.40 -5.44
CA ASN A 16 -16.26 11.34 -4.16
C ASN A 16 -15.78 9.92 -3.82
N ARG A 17 -16.62 8.91 -4.08
CA ARG A 17 -16.25 7.50 -3.87
C ARG A 17 -15.14 7.06 -4.82
N TYR A 18 -15.16 7.51 -6.07
CA TYR A 18 -14.11 7.27 -7.04
C TYR A 18 -12.78 7.87 -6.58
N PHE A 19 -12.78 9.15 -6.17
CA PHE A 19 -11.59 9.81 -5.60
C PHE A 19 -11.03 9.07 -4.39
N ARG A 20 -11.88 8.72 -3.41
CA ARG A 20 -11.46 7.94 -2.23
C ARG A 20 -10.84 6.60 -2.61
N SER A 21 -11.48 5.88 -3.55
CA SER A 21 -10.97 4.59 -4.01
C SER A 21 -9.62 4.72 -4.72
N MET A 22 -9.37 5.82 -5.43
CA MET A 22 -8.04 6.12 -5.98
C MET A 22 -7.00 6.30 -4.86
N PHE A 23 -7.32 7.07 -3.80
CA PHE A 23 -6.38 7.24 -2.67
C PHE A 23 -6.11 5.94 -1.93
N ASP A 24 -7.15 5.15 -1.69
CA ASP A 24 -7.01 3.83 -1.08
C ASP A 24 -6.10 2.94 -1.93
N LEU A 25 -6.25 2.97 -3.26
CA LEU A 25 -5.38 2.23 -4.18
C LEU A 25 -3.92 2.68 -4.04
N ALA A 26 -3.66 3.99 -3.98
CA ALA A 26 -2.31 4.52 -3.81
C ALA A 26 -1.68 4.03 -2.50
N SER A 27 -2.46 4.06 -1.42
CA SER A 27 -2.02 3.63 -0.09
C SER A 27 -1.71 2.13 -0.07
N TYR A 28 -2.63 1.28 -0.54
CA TYR A 28 -2.43 -0.17 -0.58
C TYR A 28 -1.27 -0.57 -1.49
N ALA A 29 -1.10 0.10 -2.64
CA ALA A 29 0.01 -0.16 -3.54
C ALA A 29 1.37 0.19 -2.91
N ASN A 30 1.47 1.36 -2.26
CA ASN A 30 2.69 1.79 -1.57
C ASN A 30 3.02 0.89 -0.38
N ASN A 31 2.05 0.61 0.49
CA ASN A 31 2.23 -0.26 1.64
C ASN A 31 2.68 -1.67 1.21
N ALA A 32 2.02 -2.27 0.21
CA ALA A 32 2.45 -3.56 -0.32
C ALA A 32 3.89 -3.53 -0.86
N ALA A 33 4.26 -2.48 -1.60
CA ALA A 33 5.62 -2.33 -2.14
C ALA A 33 6.66 -2.13 -1.02
N PHE A 34 6.35 -1.36 0.02
CA PHE A 34 7.20 -1.17 1.19
C PHE A 34 7.42 -2.48 1.95
N LEU A 35 6.34 -3.19 2.29
CA LEU A 35 6.43 -4.45 3.02
C LEU A 35 7.11 -5.56 2.21
N MET A 36 6.95 -5.55 0.88
CA MET A 36 7.71 -6.44 -0.01
C MET A 36 9.23 -6.19 0.06
N ARG A 37 9.66 -4.93 0.08
CA ARG A 37 11.07 -4.57 0.26
C ARG A 37 11.59 -5.02 1.62
N CYS A 38 10.79 -4.84 2.67
CA CYS A 38 11.11 -5.31 4.02
C CYS A 38 11.29 -6.82 4.07
N ARG A 39 10.35 -7.56 3.47
CA ARG A 39 10.44 -9.02 3.31
C ARG A 39 11.70 -9.45 2.56
N ALA A 40 12.04 -8.79 1.44
CA ALA A 40 13.20 -9.14 0.64
C ALA A 40 14.52 -9.01 1.40
N MET A 41 14.63 -7.99 2.25
CA MET A 41 15.83 -7.76 3.09
C MET A 41 15.73 -8.41 4.48
N ARG A 42 14.65 -9.17 4.75
CA ARG A 42 14.35 -9.80 6.05
C ARG A 42 14.38 -8.80 7.24
N VAL A 43 13.98 -7.55 6.98
CA VAL A 43 13.88 -6.52 8.02
C VAL A 43 12.42 -6.34 8.45
N VAL A 44 12.21 -6.05 9.74
CA VAL A 44 10.87 -5.80 10.29
C VAL A 44 10.73 -4.32 10.68
N PRO A 45 9.79 -3.58 10.06
CA PRO A 45 9.50 -2.20 10.44
C PRO A 45 9.08 -2.10 11.89
N ARG A 46 9.46 -1.01 12.57
CA ARG A 46 9.19 -0.78 14.00
C ARG A 46 7.71 -0.92 14.37
N ALA A 47 6.80 -0.51 13.47
CA ALA A 47 5.36 -0.62 13.66
C ALA A 47 4.83 -2.06 13.85
N TYR A 48 5.60 -3.07 13.42
CA TYR A 48 5.22 -4.49 13.54
C TYR A 48 5.94 -5.21 14.69
N ARG A 49 6.85 -4.54 15.39
CA ARG A 49 7.64 -5.17 16.44
C ARG A 49 6.76 -5.39 17.67
N VAL A 50 6.65 -6.65 18.06
CA VAL A 50 5.94 -7.06 19.26
C VAL A 50 6.91 -7.03 20.43
N GLU A 51 6.64 -6.16 21.40
CA GLU A 51 7.38 -6.08 22.65
C GLU A 51 6.51 -6.57 23.81
N SER A 52 7.09 -7.32 24.74
CA SER A 52 6.41 -7.70 25.98
C SER A 52 7.24 -7.29 27.19
N ARG A 53 6.77 -6.27 27.91
CA ARG A 53 7.48 -5.72 29.08
C ARG A 53 7.43 -6.65 30.31
N GLY A 54 6.50 -7.61 30.33
CA GLY A 54 6.25 -8.49 31.47
C GLY A 54 6.94 -9.86 31.40
N ILE A 55 7.63 -10.18 30.31
CA ILE A 55 8.25 -11.50 30.12
C ILE A 55 9.76 -11.36 30.25
N LYS A 56 10.40 -12.30 30.95
CA LYS A 56 11.87 -12.35 31.03
C LYS A 56 12.44 -12.44 29.61
N ASN A 57 13.26 -11.46 29.22
CA ASN A 57 13.95 -11.38 27.93
C ASN A 57 15.04 -12.45 27.82
N THR A 58 14.61 -13.71 27.75
CA THR A 58 15.48 -14.82 27.37
C THR A 58 15.62 -14.85 25.85
N ARG A 59 16.74 -15.40 25.35
CA ARG A 59 16.97 -15.56 23.91
C ARG A 59 15.82 -16.32 23.21
N HIS A 60 15.19 -17.26 23.90
CA HIS A 60 14.06 -18.02 23.36
C HIS A 60 12.82 -17.16 23.18
N VAL A 61 12.46 -16.34 24.17
CA VAL A 61 11.32 -15.41 24.10
C VAL A 61 11.54 -14.38 23.00
N MET A 62 12.74 -13.80 22.90
CA MET A 62 13.06 -12.83 21.84
C MET A 62 12.84 -13.42 20.44
N ARG A 63 13.29 -14.66 20.20
CA ARG A 63 13.06 -15.34 18.92
C ARG A 63 11.58 -15.50 18.58
N ILE A 64 10.75 -15.85 19.57
CA ILE A 64 9.30 -15.98 19.38
C ILE A 64 8.68 -14.61 19.05
N LEU A 65 9.11 -13.55 19.75
CA LEU A 65 8.63 -12.18 19.48
C LEU A 65 9.03 -11.72 18.08
N ASP A 66 10.26 -12.00 17.64
CA ASP A 66 10.73 -11.68 16.29
C ASP A 66 9.90 -12.43 15.22
N GLU A 67 9.63 -13.72 15.45
CA GLU A 67 8.80 -14.53 14.57
C GLU A 67 7.35 -14.00 14.50
N CYS A 68 6.76 -13.63 15.63
CA CYS A 68 5.42 -13.03 15.66
C CYS A 68 5.40 -11.69 14.91
N SER A 69 6.41 -10.85 15.12
CA SER A 69 6.54 -9.55 14.45
C SER A 69 6.64 -9.71 12.94
N TYR A 70 7.43 -10.67 12.48
CA TYR A 70 7.57 -10.98 11.07
C TYR A 70 6.27 -11.54 10.47
N ARG A 71 5.58 -12.45 11.17
CA ARG A 71 4.27 -12.98 10.73
C ARG A 71 3.21 -11.88 10.63
N LEU A 72 3.18 -10.96 11.59
CA LEU A 72 2.27 -9.82 11.56
C LEU A 72 2.51 -8.94 10.33
N MET A 73 3.78 -8.65 10.04
CA MET A 73 4.18 -7.91 8.83
C MET A 73 3.75 -8.62 7.53
N LEU A 74 3.90 -9.95 7.46
CA LEU A 74 3.49 -10.72 6.28
C LEU A 74 1.96 -10.76 6.12
N ALA A 75 1.22 -10.90 7.22
CA ALA A 75 -0.23 -10.85 7.19
C ALA A 75 -0.73 -9.49 6.66
N ASP A 76 -0.12 -8.39 7.09
CA ASP A 76 -0.49 -7.07 6.57
C ASP A 76 -0.09 -6.90 5.09
N LEU A 77 1.05 -7.45 4.66
CA LEU A 77 1.43 -7.46 3.25
C LEU A 77 0.36 -8.17 2.39
N ASP A 78 -0.11 -9.34 2.81
CA ASP A 78 -1.13 -10.09 2.08
C ASP A 78 -2.47 -9.36 2.08
N TYR A 79 -2.85 -8.73 3.21
CA TYR A 79 -4.02 -7.86 3.28
C TYR A 79 -3.95 -6.70 2.28
N ASN A 80 -2.83 -5.96 2.23
CA ASN A 80 -2.64 -4.84 1.31
C ASN A 80 -2.69 -5.30 -0.16
N ARG A 81 -2.12 -6.47 -0.49
CA ARG A 81 -2.19 -7.06 -1.84
C ARG A 81 -3.62 -7.39 -2.24
N LEU A 82 -4.38 -8.03 -1.36
CA LEU A 82 -5.78 -8.37 -1.61
C LEU A 82 -6.61 -7.10 -1.79
N ARG A 83 -6.46 -6.12 -0.88
CA ARG A 83 -7.19 -4.85 -0.95
C ARG A 83 -6.88 -4.06 -2.21
N LYS A 84 -5.62 -4.02 -2.65
CA LYS A 84 -5.24 -3.41 -3.92
C LYS A 84 -6.10 -3.96 -5.08
N VAL A 85 -6.20 -5.28 -5.22
CA VAL A 85 -7.01 -5.91 -6.28
C VAL A 85 -8.49 -5.57 -6.15
N GLN A 86 -9.04 -5.63 -4.93
CA GLN A 86 -10.43 -5.32 -4.67
C GLN A 86 -10.79 -3.87 -5.00
N VAL A 87 -9.91 -2.92 -4.65
CA VAL A 87 -10.09 -1.49 -4.92
C VAL A 87 -9.93 -1.19 -6.40
N SER A 88 -8.98 -1.81 -7.11
CA SER A 88 -8.89 -1.70 -8.57
C SER A 88 -10.19 -2.11 -9.27
N ARG A 89 -10.77 -3.27 -8.90
CA ARG A 89 -12.06 -3.72 -9.42
C ARG A 89 -13.24 -2.83 -9.02
N LEU A 90 -13.14 -2.16 -7.87
CA LEU A 90 -14.15 -1.18 -7.46
C LEU A 90 -14.04 0.08 -8.32
N LEU A 91 -12.82 0.55 -8.61
CA LEU A 91 -12.58 1.71 -9.46
C LEU A 91 -13.09 1.50 -10.88
N GLU A 92 -12.85 0.33 -11.48
CA GLU A 92 -13.39 -0.05 -12.79
C GLU A 92 -14.93 0.08 -12.80
N ARG A 93 -15.60 -0.57 -11.83
CA ARG A 93 -17.07 -0.50 -11.71
C ARG A 93 -17.61 0.90 -11.42
N LEU A 94 -16.84 1.74 -10.72
CA LEU A 94 -17.23 3.13 -10.49
C LEU A 94 -17.04 3.95 -11.76
N HIS A 95 -15.98 3.71 -12.53
CA HIS A 95 -15.72 4.35 -13.81
C HIS A 95 -16.87 4.09 -14.79
N GLU A 96 -17.24 2.82 -14.99
CA GLU A 96 -18.38 2.42 -15.83
C GLU A 96 -19.71 3.08 -15.42
N LYS A 97 -19.90 3.33 -14.11
CA LYS A 97 -21.09 4.04 -13.61
C LYS A 97 -21.02 5.53 -13.90
N LEU A 98 -19.85 6.15 -13.76
CA LEU A 98 -19.66 7.55 -14.08
C LEU A 98 -19.82 7.81 -15.58
N GLU A 99 -19.35 6.90 -16.44
CA GLU A 99 -19.58 6.94 -17.90
C GLU A 99 -21.06 6.99 -18.27
N LYS A 100 -21.92 6.29 -17.52
CA LYS A 100 -23.37 6.25 -17.79
C LYS A 100 -24.13 7.51 -17.37
N ILE A 101 -23.54 8.35 -16.52
CA ILE A 101 -24.24 9.49 -15.92
C ILE A 101 -23.60 10.84 -16.24
N MET A 102 -22.35 10.86 -16.69
CA MET A 102 -21.60 12.09 -16.98
C MET A 102 -21.35 12.23 -18.48
N SER A 103 -21.17 13.47 -18.94
CA SER A 103 -20.64 13.68 -20.28
C SER A 103 -19.21 13.13 -20.38
N PRO A 104 -18.74 12.73 -21.57
CA PRO A 104 -17.35 12.29 -21.75
C PRO A 104 -16.33 13.35 -21.32
N GLU A 105 -16.65 14.64 -21.47
CA GLU A 105 -15.78 15.74 -21.08
C GLU A 105 -15.67 15.89 -19.56
N ASP A 106 -16.81 15.89 -18.86
CA ASP A 106 -16.83 15.99 -17.40
C ASP A 106 -16.13 14.78 -16.76
N LEU A 107 -16.35 13.58 -17.31
CA LEU A 107 -15.68 12.37 -16.85
C LEU A 107 -14.15 12.48 -17.04
N ARG A 108 -13.68 12.94 -18.20
CA ARG A 108 -12.25 13.17 -18.43
C ARG A 108 -11.66 14.12 -17.39
N ASN A 109 -12.36 15.22 -17.08
CA ASN A 109 -11.93 16.18 -16.06
C ASN A 109 -11.86 15.55 -14.67
N VAL A 110 -12.88 14.77 -14.27
CA VAL A 110 -12.86 14.04 -12.99
C VAL A 110 -11.69 13.07 -12.91
N VAL A 111 -11.44 12.30 -13.97
CA VAL A 111 -10.34 11.33 -14.02
C VAL A 111 -8.99 12.02 -13.94
N LEU A 112 -8.80 13.12 -14.67
CA LEU A 112 -7.57 13.91 -14.65
C LEU A 112 -7.27 14.43 -13.24
N LEU A 113 -8.27 15.02 -12.57
CA LEU A 113 -8.15 15.51 -11.20
C LEU A 113 -7.85 14.39 -10.21
N ALA A 114 -8.52 13.24 -10.35
CA ALA A 114 -8.29 12.08 -9.50
C ALA A 114 -6.88 11.51 -9.67
N LYS A 115 -6.39 11.45 -10.91
CA LYS A 115 -5.04 10.98 -11.24
C LYS A 115 -3.97 11.92 -10.69
N GLY A 116 -4.10 13.23 -10.91
CA GLY A 116 -3.12 14.20 -10.39
C GLY A 116 -2.98 14.13 -8.87
N LYS A 117 -4.11 14.07 -8.15
CA LYS A 117 -4.08 13.94 -6.69
C LYS A 117 -3.59 12.56 -6.23
N TYR A 118 -3.92 11.49 -6.96
CA TYR A 118 -3.37 10.15 -6.73
C TYR A 118 -1.84 10.17 -6.80
N GLU A 119 -1.27 10.74 -7.86
CA GLU A 119 0.18 10.79 -8.08
C GLU A 119 0.87 11.55 -6.95
N THR A 120 0.35 12.72 -6.56
CA THR A 120 0.89 13.48 -5.43
C THR A 120 0.91 12.66 -4.13
N VAL A 121 -0.20 12.00 -3.78
CA VAL A 121 -0.28 11.18 -2.56
C VAL A 121 0.63 9.96 -2.65
N PHE A 122 0.69 9.34 -3.83
CA PHE A 122 1.50 8.17 -4.08
C PHE A 122 2.99 8.49 -3.91
N GLU A 123 3.48 9.55 -4.55
CA GLU A 123 4.88 9.97 -4.47
C GLU A 123 5.27 10.40 -3.07
N ALA A 124 4.47 11.23 -2.41
CA ALA A 124 4.74 11.68 -1.05
C ALA A 124 4.81 10.49 -0.06
N THR A 125 3.96 9.48 -0.24
CA THR A 125 3.98 8.27 0.60
C THR A 125 5.18 7.39 0.26
N ARG A 126 5.49 7.20 -1.02
CA ARG A 126 6.64 6.41 -1.50
C ARG A 126 7.94 6.97 -0.94
N ASP A 127 8.13 8.28 -0.97
CA ASP A 127 9.37 8.93 -0.58
C ASP A 127 9.56 8.86 0.95
N LYS A 128 8.50 9.05 1.72
CA LYS A 128 8.50 8.78 3.17
C LYS A 128 8.87 7.33 3.48
N GLN A 129 8.25 6.38 2.81
CA GLN A 129 8.54 4.95 3.00
C GLN A 129 9.95 4.56 2.56
N ARG A 130 10.51 5.25 1.55
CA ARG A 130 11.92 5.06 1.14
C ARG A 130 12.87 5.55 2.22
N ALA A 131 12.62 6.71 2.83
CA ALA A 131 13.40 7.20 3.96
C ALA A 131 13.32 6.22 5.15
N MET A 132 12.10 5.80 5.53
CA MET A 132 11.89 4.81 6.59
C MET A 132 12.63 3.50 6.31
N PHE A 133 12.62 3.02 5.06
CA PHE A 133 13.32 1.81 4.67
C PHE A 133 14.84 1.95 4.81
N ASN A 134 15.40 3.08 4.38
CA ASN A 134 16.83 3.36 4.55
C ASN A 134 17.24 3.41 6.02
N ASP A 135 16.41 3.98 6.88
CA ASP A 135 16.66 4.00 8.32
C ASP A 135 16.63 2.59 8.93
N LEU A 136 15.73 1.73 8.46
CA LEU A 136 15.70 0.31 8.86
C LEU A 136 16.96 -0.42 8.40
N LEU A 137 17.45 -0.18 7.18
CA LEU A 137 18.69 -0.81 6.71
C LEU A 137 19.88 -0.42 7.56
N LYS A 138 20.00 0.86 7.94
CA LYS A 138 21.06 1.33 8.87
C LYS A 138 20.94 0.67 10.23
N GLU A 139 19.72 0.52 10.76
CA GLU A 139 19.48 -0.10 12.07
C GLU A 139 19.89 -1.58 12.10
N TYR A 140 19.70 -2.29 10.99
CA TYR A 140 20.11 -3.70 10.84
C TYR A 140 21.55 -3.87 10.35
N ASP A 141 22.29 -2.77 10.17
CA ASP A 141 23.65 -2.76 9.60
C ASP A 141 23.74 -3.46 8.22
N ILE A 142 22.71 -3.26 7.40
CA ILE A 142 22.61 -3.83 6.06
C ILE A 142 23.08 -2.79 5.05
N GLU A 143 24.25 -3.02 4.45
CA GLU A 143 24.72 -2.19 3.34
C GLU A 143 23.83 -2.39 2.10
N PRO A 144 23.32 -1.31 1.48
CA PRO A 144 22.50 -1.38 0.28
C PRO A 144 23.35 -1.64 -0.97
N ASN A 145 24.14 -2.73 -1.00
CA ASN A 145 24.62 -3.44 -2.20
C ASN A 145 25.76 -4.44 -1.83
N LYS A 146 25.40 -5.69 -1.61
CA LYS A 146 26.12 -6.79 -2.27
C LYS A 146 25.08 -7.56 -3.08
N LYS A 147 24.93 -7.17 -4.34
CA LYS A 147 24.36 -8.05 -5.35
C LYS A 147 25.10 -9.37 -5.25
N THR A 148 24.34 -10.44 -5.05
CA THR A 148 24.57 -11.79 -5.56
C THR A 148 25.67 -11.85 -6.62
N ALA A 149 26.91 -12.04 -6.16
CA ALA A 149 28.00 -12.61 -6.92
C ALA A 149 28.19 -14.03 -6.39
N THR A 150 27.24 -14.90 -6.74
CA THR A 150 27.43 -16.35 -6.66
C THR A 150 27.37 -16.84 -8.10
N THR A 151 28.54 -16.77 -8.72
CA THR A 151 29.16 -17.90 -9.43
C THR A 151 28.22 -18.79 -10.24
N ASP A 152 27.90 -18.37 -11.46
CA ASP A 152 27.87 -19.32 -12.57
C ASP A 152 29.33 -19.51 -13.00
N GLY A 153 29.93 -20.58 -12.52
CA GLY A 153 31.30 -20.96 -12.78
C GLY A 153 31.46 -22.45 -12.52
N ASN A 154 31.59 -23.19 -13.62
CA ASN A 154 31.95 -24.60 -13.79
C ASN A 154 30.89 -25.66 -13.44
N GLU A 155 30.39 -26.31 -14.49
CA GLU A 155 30.53 -27.77 -14.68
C GLU A 155 30.53 -28.06 -16.20
N GLU A 156 31.65 -28.65 -16.64
CA GLU A 156 32.06 -29.32 -17.89
C GLU A 156 31.39 -29.03 -19.24
#